data_AF-A0A1F9YK57-F1
#
_entry.id   AF-A0A1F9YK57-F1
#
_cell.length_a   1.000
_cell.length_b   1.000
_cell.length_c   1.000
_cell.angle_alpha   90.00
_cell.angle_beta   90.00
_cell.angle_gamma   90.00
#
_symmetry.space_group_name_H-M   'P 1'
#
loop_
_entity.id
_entity.type
_entity.pdbx_description
1 polymer ?
#
loop_
_entity_poly.entity_id
_entity_poly.type
_entity_poly.pdbx_seq_one_letter_code
_entity_poly.pdbx_strand_id
1 'polypeptide(L)'
;MSDDQTRGSAEPLQGALEMLFSGKRDEEAFRHLLAIAESGNPQGQYIAGMLYALGKGIAKDMVKAAHWLARAAEQGHQDAQFELSLRRLAPSGASSN
;
A
#
# COMPACT_ATOMS: atom_id res chain seq x y z
N MET A 1 -7.95 2.71 37.46
CA MET A 1 -7.80 1.27 37.20
C MET A 1 -8.92 0.96 36.20
N SER A 2 -8.72 0.74 34.90
CA SER A 2 -7.55 0.27 34.16
C SER A 2 -7.78 0.59 32.67
N ASP A 3 -7.53 1.82 32.23
CA ASP A 3 -7.49 2.13 30.81
C ASP A 3 -6.06 1.89 30.33
N ASP A 4 -5.80 0.59 30.14
CA ASP A 4 -4.84 -0.02 29.23
C ASP A 4 -3.75 0.93 28.69
N GLN A 5 -2.79 1.19 29.56
CA GLN A 5 -1.50 1.75 29.21
C GLN A 5 -0.63 0.64 28.58
N THR A 6 -1.16 0.00 27.53
CA THR A 6 -0.52 -1.10 26.81
C THR A 6 -0.66 -0.93 25.32
N ARG A 7 -0.30 0.24 24.78
CA ARG A 7 -0.10 0.37 23.33
C ARG A 7 0.95 1.40 22.95
N GLY A 8 2.08 1.37 23.68
CA GLY A 8 3.34 1.80 23.08
C GLY A 8 3.58 0.94 21.84
N SER A 9 3.81 1.58 20.69
CA SER A 9 4.26 0.93 19.45
C SER A 9 3.22 0.10 18.67
N ALA A 10 1.91 0.37 18.77
CA ALA A 10 0.98 -0.15 17.77
C ALA A 10 1.12 0.66 16.48
N GLU A 11 1.95 0.13 15.58
CA GLU A 11 2.14 0.50 14.19
C GLU A 11 0.94 1.31 13.64
N PRO A 12 1.12 2.57 13.20
CA PRO A 12 0.04 3.39 12.62
C PRO A 12 -0.65 2.69 11.42
N LEU A 13 0.02 1.68 10.86
CA LEU A 13 -0.47 0.77 9.84
C LEU A 13 -1.68 -0.05 10.28
N GLN A 14 -1.69 -0.56 11.51
CA GLN A 14 -2.73 -1.50 11.95
C GLN A 14 -4.07 -0.79 12.19
N GLY A 15 -4.04 0.43 12.75
CA GLY A 15 -5.23 1.26 12.89
C GLY A 15 -5.81 1.70 11.55
N ALA A 16 -4.95 2.04 10.58
CA ALA A 16 -5.40 2.42 9.24
C ALA A 16 -6.01 1.23 8.48
N LEU A 17 -5.47 0.02 8.63
CA LEU A 17 -6.02 -1.19 8.03
C LEU A 17 -7.39 -1.55 8.62
N GLU A 18 -7.55 -1.47 9.93
CA GLU A 18 -8.83 -1.68 10.63
C GLU A 18 -9.92 -0.71 10.14
N MET A 19 -9.57 0.56 9.88
CA MET A 19 -10.49 1.56 9.34
C MET A 19 -10.96 1.21 7.91
N LEU A 20 -10.10 0.62 7.09
CA LEU A 20 -10.43 0.11 5.75
C LEU A 20 -11.40 -1.07 5.82
N PHE A 21 -11.16 -2.03 6.73
CA PHE A 21 -12.03 -3.19 6.89
C PHE A 21 -13.37 -2.85 7.58
N SER A 22 -13.44 -1.74 8.32
CA SER A 22 -14.67 -1.23 8.93
C SER A 22 -15.64 -0.57 7.91
N GLY A 23 -15.23 -0.44 6.64
CA GLY A 23 -16.14 -0.20 5.50
C GLY A 23 -16.80 1.17 5.44
N LYS A 24 -16.35 2.15 6.23
CA LYS A 24 -16.98 3.48 6.29
C LYS A 24 -16.03 4.66 6.08
N ARG A 25 -14.70 4.46 6.06
CA ARG A 25 -13.73 5.57 5.96
C ARG A 25 -12.50 5.22 5.12
N ASP A 26 -12.72 4.93 3.84
CA ASP A 26 -11.62 4.66 2.90
C ASP A 26 -10.68 5.86 2.72
N GLU A 27 -11.18 7.11 2.77
CA GLU A 27 -10.37 8.32 2.54
C GLU A 27 -9.47 8.70 3.74
N GLU A 28 -9.98 8.65 4.97
CA GLU A 28 -9.16 8.89 6.18
C GLU A 28 -8.10 7.79 6.36
N ALA A 29 -8.49 6.52 6.16
CA ALA A 29 -7.56 5.40 6.18
C ALA A 29 -6.47 5.55 5.11
N PHE A 30 -6.85 6.01 3.92
CA PHE A 30 -5.92 6.31 2.84
C PHE A 30 -4.93 7.41 3.22
N ARG A 31 -5.38 8.52 3.83
CA ARG A 31 -4.47 9.59 4.29
C ARG A 31 -3.46 9.10 5.33
N HIS A 32 -3.89 8.27 6.27
CA HIS A 32 -2.99 7.64 7.24
C HIS A 32 -1.97 6.71 6.56
N LEU A 33 -2.41 5.87 5.63
CA LEU A 33 -1.53 4.99 4.86
C LEU A 33 -0.52 5.77 4.02
N LEU A 34 -0.94 6.90 3.44
CA LEU A 34 -0.05 7.77 2.68
C LEU A 34 1.06 8.34 3.58
N ALA A 35 0.71 8.82 4.77
CA ALA A 35 1.70 9.33 5.73
C ALA A 35 2.73 8.26 6.12
N ILE A 36 2.31 6.99 6.24
CA ILE A 36 3.18 5.86 6.55
C ILE A 36 4.04 5.47 5.34
N ALA A 37 3.47 5.50 4.14
CA ALA A 37 4.22 5.29 2.91
C ALA A 37 5.31 6.36 2.72
N GLU A 38 5.00 7.61 3.07
CA GLU A 38 5.91 8.75 3.06
C GLU A 38 6.96 8.68 4.17
N SER A 39 6.66 8.05 5.30
CA SER A 39 7.66 7.80 6.37
C SER A 39 8.71 6.74 5.98
N GLY A 40 8.65 6.22 4.75
CA GLY A 40 9.56 5.20 4.24
C GLY A 40 9.14 3.77 4.61
N ASN A 41 7.96 3.54 5.19
CA ASN A 41 7.56 2.18 5.52
C ASN A 41 7.17 1.40 4.23
N PRO A 42 7.86 0.28 3.92
CA PRO A 42 7.60 -0.49 2.69
C PRO A 42 6.18 -1.06 2.61
N GLN A 43 5.63 -1.49 3.74
CA GLN A 43 4.29 -2.05 3.81
C GLN A 43 3.23 -0.97 3.54
N GLY A 44 3.42 0.24 4.09
CA GLY A 44 2.56 1.39 3.79
C GLY A 44 2.57 1.76 2.31
N GLN A 45 3.75 1.76 1.69
CA GLN A 45 3.90 2.01 0.25
C GLN A 45 3.18 0.95 -0.59
N TYR A 46 3.29 -0.33 -0.24
CA TYR A 46 2.58 -1.40 -0.93
C TYR A 46 1.05 -1.23 -0.85
N ILE A 47 0.52 -0.98 0.35
CA ILE A 47 -0.93 -0.81 0.53
C ILE A 47 -1.43 0.46 -0.16
N ALA A 48 -0.69 1.57 -0.09
CA ALA A 48 -1.02 2.80 -0.82
C ALA A 48 -1.09 2.51 -2.33
N GLY A 49 -0.11 1.75 -2.85
CA GLY A 49 -0.11 1.30 -4.24
C GLY A 49 -1.35 0.47 -4.59
N MET A 50 -1.72 -0.49 -3.75
CA MET A 50 -2.94 -1.28 -3.93
C MET A 50 -4.21 -0.43 -3.92
N LEU A 51 -4.31 0.57 -3.04
CA LEU A 51 -5.48 1.45 -2.98
C LEU A 51 -5.63 2.30 -4.23
N TYR A 52 -4.52 2.82 -4.76
CA TYR A 52 -4.52 3.50 -6.06
C TYR A 52 -4.93 2.57 -7.21
N ALA A 53 -4.56 1.28 -7.15
CA ALA A 53 -4.95 0.29 -8.16
C ALA A 53 -6.44 -0.09 -8.06
N LEU A 54 -6.96 -0.21 -6.83
CA LEU A 54 -8.35 -0.55 -6.51
C LEU A 54 -9.31 0.61 -6.76
N GLY A 55 -8.88 1.86 -6.56
CA GLY A 55 -9.74 3.04 -6.64
C GLY A 55 -10.82 3.08 -5.56
N LYS A 56 -10.58 2.45 -4.40
CA LYS A 56 -11.51 2.47 -3.26
C LYS A 56 -11.33 3.77 -2.49
N GLY A 57 -12.35 4.64 -2.52
CA GLY A 57 -12.34 5.93 -1.84
C GLY A 57 -11.48 7.01 -2.49
N ILE A 58 -10.72 6.69 -3.56
CA ILE A 58 -9.88 7.62 -4.31
C ILE A 58 -9.95 7.34 -5.82
N ALA A 59 -9.52 8.30 -6.63
CA ALA A 59 -9.38 8.10 -8.07
C ALA A 59 -8.35 7.00 -8.35
N LYS A 60 -8.77 5.99 -9.11
CA LYS A 60 -7.89 4.91 -9.58
C LYS A 60 -6.77 5.50 -10.43
N ASP A 61 -5.53 5.24 -10.03
CA ASP A 61 -4.34 5.72 -10.72
C ASP A 61 -3.27 4.62 -10.74
N MET A 62 -3.22 3.90 -11.85
CA MET A 62 -2.28 2.80 -12.03
C MET A 62 -0.82 3.29 -12.09
N VAL A 63 -0.59 4.55 -12.46
CA VAL A 63 0.76 5.13 -12.53
C VAL A 63 1.27 5.37 -11.11
N LYS A 64 0.45 6.00 -10.26
CA LYS A 64 0.78 6.16 -8.84
C LYS A 64 0.88 4.82 -8.12
N ALA A 65 -0.02 3.88 -8.43
CA ALA A 65 0.04 2.53 -7.87
C ALA A 65 1.39 1.87 -8.12
N ALA A 66 1.83 1.85 -9.39
CA ALA A 66 3.13 1.31 -9.78
C ALA A 66 4.30 2.06 -9.15
N HIS A 67 4.21 3.38 -8.99
CA HIS A 67 5.25 4.18 -8.35
C HIS A 67 5.44 3.80 -6.87
N TRP A 68 4.34 3.64 -6.12
CA TRP A 68 4.41 3.24 -4.70
C TRP A 68 4.87 1.79 -4.53
N LEU A 69 4.38 0.88 -5.37
CA LEU A 69 4.85 -0.51 -5.41
C LEU A 69 6.35 -0.60 -5.74
N ALA A 70 6.83 0.21 -6.70
CA ALA A 70 8.25 0.33 -7.04
C ALA A 70 9.10 0.67 -5.81
N ARG A 71 8.72 1.72 -5.07
CA ARG A 71 9.43 2.11 -3.86
C ARG A 71 9.44 1.03 -2.79
N ALA A 72 8.30 0.36 -2.57
CA ALA A 72 8.21 -0.73 -1.61
C ALA A 72 9.16 -1.88 -1.98
N ALA A 73 9.23 -2.22 -3.27
CA ALA A 73 10.09 -3.28 -3.78
C ALA A 73 11.58 -2.92 -3.71
N GLU A 74 11.93 -1.66 -4.00
CA GLU A 74 13.29 -1.13 -3.85
C GLU A 74 13.78 -1.21 -2.40
N GLN A 75 12.86 -1.08 -1.44
CA GLN A 75 13.14 -1.25 -0.01
C GLN A 75 13.18 -2.71 0.45
N GLY A 76 13.03 -3.68 -0.45
CA GLY A 76 13.09 -5.10 -0.12
C GLY A 76 11.76 -5.75 0.24
N HIS A 77 10.61 -5.10 -0.01
CA HIS A 77 9.32 -5.70 0.28
C HIS A 77 9.00 -6.84 -0.70
N GLN A 78 8.92 -8.06 -0.20
CA GLN A 78 8.71 -9.27 -1.00
C GLN A 78 7.41 -9.23 -1.82
N ASP A 79 6.29 -8.78 -1.25
CA ASP A 79 5.00 -8.70 -1.96
C ASP A 79 5.05 -7.68 -3.10
N ALA A 80 5.64 -6.52 -2.87
CA ALA A 80 5.81 -5.49 -3.89
C ALA A 80 6.79 -5.94 -5.00
N GLN A 81 7.88 -6.63 -4.62
CA GLN A 81 8.80 -7.23 -5.58
C GLN A 81 8.10 -8.27 -6.44
N PHE A 82 7.20 -9.08 -5.88
CA PHE A 82 6.43 -10.06 -6.62
C PHE A 82 5.47 -9.40 -7.62
N GLU A 83 4.71 -8.39 -7.19
CA GLU A 83 3.81 -7.59 -8.06
C GLU A 83 4.56 -6.91 -9.22
N LEU A 84 5.71 -6.28 -8.96
CA LEU A 84 6.53 -5.69 -10.02
C LEU A 84 7.19 -6.73 -10.90
N SER A 85 7.62 -7.85 -10.32
CA SER A 85 8.19 -8.96 -11.08
C SER A 85 7.15 -9.50 -12.05
N LEU A 86 5.89 -9.70 -11.63
CA LEU A 86 4.80 -10.07 -12.54
C LEU A 86 4.57 -9.03 -13.62
N ARG A 87 4.66 -7.74 -13.31
CA ARG A 87 4.52 -6.66 -14.31
C ARG A 87 5.69 -6.59 -15.29
N ARG A 88 6.90 -6.98 -14.87
CA ARG A 88 8.11 -7.05 -15.71
C ARG A 88 8.22 -8.36 -16.49
N LEU A 89 7.73 -9.45 -15.92
CA LEU A 89 7.66 -10.78 -16.52
C LEU A 89 6.42 -10.98 -17.38
N ALA A 90 5.47 -10.05 -17.39
CA ALA A 90 4.53 -9.93 -18.50
C ALA A 90 5.39 -9.84 -19.76
N PRO A 91 5.43 -10.88 -20.61
CA PRO A 91 6.34 -10.90 -21.73
C PRO A 91 5.98 -9.69 -22.59
N SER A 92 6.87 -8.72 -22.61
CA SER A 92 7.02 -7.80 -23.73
C SER A 92 7.50 -8.66 -24.90
N GLY A 93 6.60 -9.51 -25.39
CA GLY A 93 6.85 -10.64 -26.28
C GLY A 93 5.65 -10.91 -27.18
N ALA A 94 4.76 -9.94 -27.32
CA ALA A 94 3.78 -9.90 -28.39
C ALA A 94 4.22 -8.89 -29.46
N SER A 95 5.35 -9.16 -30.11
CA SER A 95 5.54 -8.92 -31.55
C SER A 95 6.95 -9.38 -31.97
N SER A 96 7.11 -10.69 -32.09
CA SER A 96 8.03 -11.26 -33.07
C SER A 96 7.19 -12.17 -33.94
N ASN A 97 6.66 -11.64 -35.03
CA ASN A 97 6.29 -12.42 -36.21
C ASN A 97 6.31 -11.54 -37.46
#